data_AF-A0A9E3D8X7-F1
#
_entry.id   AF-A0A9E3D8X7-F1
#
_cell.length_a   1.000
_cell.length_b   1.000
_cell.length_c   1.000
_cell.angle_alpha   90.00
_cell.angle_beta   90.00
_cell.angle_gamma   90.00
#
_symmetry.space_group_name_H-M   'P 1'
#
loop_
_entity.id
_entity.type
_entity.pdbx_description
1 polymer ?
#
loop_
_entity_poly.entity_id
_entity_poly.type
_entity_poly.pdbx_seq_one_letter_code
_entity_poly.pdbx_strand_id
1 'polypeptide(L)'
;MTTIAVPTEQSNAEEEFEVLDGVSAADQLAGAITISAYEPVGKTIAAAIDAIRPGASEEDCANAICLVESLGRLYRFAKSIRDARLIAKINADGELTLGPVRYYVGNKRSEKCRQGKMSEAVQKIMDAAAGDMDAFVGCLSSSALKVGATRKLLSPADFDAVFETTIEQDLKTGKPVKVLKSADERFLK
;
A
#
# COMPACT_ATOMS: atom_id res chain seq x y z
N MET A 1 -37.18 -10.61 -42.96
CA MET A 1 -37.18 -9.73 -41.77
C MET A 1 -37.69 -10.55 -40.60
N THR A 2 -36.78 -11.05 -39.77
CA THR A 2 -37.13 -11.83 -38.58
C THR A 2 -36.22 -11.35 -37.46
N THR A 3 -36.80 -10.56 -36.58
CA THR A 3 -36.21 -10.06 -35.34
C THR A 3 -36.02 -11.23 -34.39
N ILE A 4 -34.78 -11.53 -34.00
CA ILE A 4 -34.49 -12.46 -32.91
C ILE A 4 -34.16 -11.63 -31.67
N ALA A 5 -35.03 -11.74 -30.67
CA ALA A 5 -34.86 -11.15 -29.36
C ALA A 5 -33.73 -11.86 -28.61
N VAL A 6 -32.81 -11.09 -28.04
CA VAL A 6 -31.79 -11.56 -27.10
C VAL A 6 -32.38 -11.51 -25.70
N PRO A 7 -32.46 -12.63 -24.95
CA PRO A 7 -32.84 -12.59 -23.56
C PRO A 7 -31.63 -12.15 -22.72
N THR A 8 -31.82 -11.02 -22.04
CA THR A 8 -31.05 -10.57 -20.88
C THR A 8 -31.53 -11.39 -19.68
N GLU A 9 -30.64 -12.09 -18.97
CA GLU A 9 -30.56 -12.12 -17.49
C GLU A 9 -29.53 -13.17 -16.98
N GLN A 10 -28.62 -12.66 -16.14
CA GLN A 10 -28.08 -13.23 -14.90
C GLN A 10 -27.31 -14.57 -14.91
N SER A 11 -26.01 -14.52 -14.53
CA SER A 11 -25.61 -14.81 -13.15
C SER A 11 -24.13 -14.50 -12.95
N ASN A 12 -23.81 -13.44 -12.20
CA ASN A 12 -22.51 -13.31 -11.57
C ASN A 12 -22.50 -14.25 -10.37
N ALA A 13 -21.80 -15.38 -10.49
CA ALA A 13 -21.41 -16.18 -9.34
C ALA A 13 -20.34 -15.40 -8.56
N GLU A 14 -20.78 -14.56 -7.64
CA GLU A 14 -19.94 -14.10 -6.53
C GLU A 14 -19.74 -15.33 -5.63
N GLU A 15 -18.60 -16.01 -5.80
CA GLU A 15 -18.15 -17.01 -4.82
C GLU A 15 -17.90 -16.28 -3.50
N GLU A 16 -18.85 -16.44 -2.57
CA GLU A 16 -18.70 -16.12 -1.16
C GLU A 16 -17.51 -16.93 -0.61
N PHE A 17 -16.37 -16.27 -0.45
CA PHE A 17 -15.22 -16.84 0.25
C PHE A 17 -15.55 -16.86 1.75
N GLU A 18 -16.14 -17.96 2.19
CA GLU A 18 -16.41 -18.26 3.59
C GLU A 18 -15.07 -18.18 4.35
N VAL A 19 -14.95 -17.22 5.25
CA VAL A 19 -13.78 -17.08 6.13
C VAL A 19 -13.86 -18.22 7.14
N LEU A 20 -13.32 -19.37 6.77
CA LEU A 20 -13.16 -20.50 7.69
C LEU A 20 -12.38 -20.02 8.93
N ASP A 21 -12.97 -20.26 10.10
CA ASP A 21 -12.44 -19.99 11.43
C ASP A 21 -11.10 -20.73 11.66
N GLY A 22 -10.03 -20.20 11.08
CA GLY A 22 -8.67 -20.75 11.15
C GLY A 22 -7.92 -20.40 12.44
N VAL A 23 -8.63 -20.07 13.52
CA VAL A 23 -8.01 -19.69 14.80
C VAL A 23 -7.28 -20.88 15.43
N SER A 24 -7.71 -22.12 15.17
CA SER A 24 -7.12 -23.34 15.75
C SER A 24 -5.74 -23.73 15.18
N ALA A 25 -5.46 -23.42 13.91
CA ALA A 25 -4.20 -23.83 13.26
C ALA A 25 -3.03 -22.86 13.50
N ALA A 26 -3.31 -21.61 13.87
CA ALA A 26 -2.28 -20.58 14.04
C ALA A 26 -1.49 -20.74 15.36
N ASP A 27 -2.11 -21.28 16.41
CA ASP A 27 -1.49 -21.43 17.73
C ASP A 27 -0.41 -22.52 17.76
N GLN A 28 -0.44 -23.48 16.83
CA GLN A 28 0.58 -24.55 16.74
C GLN A 28 1.88 -24.11 16.05
N LEU A 29 1.91 -22.94 15.39
CA LEU A 29 3.10 -22.44 14.67
C LEU A 29 3.91 -21.38 15.46
N ALA A 30 3.49 -21.02 16.67
CA ALA A 30 4.11 -19.94 17.45
C ALA A 30 5.49 -20.30 18.02
N GLY A 31 5.88 -21.58 18.01
CA GLY A 31 7.20 -22.05 18.42
C GLY A 31 8.14 -22.24 17.23
N ALA A 32 9.10 -21.32 17.07
CA ALA A 32 10.25 -21.41 16.16
C ALA A 32 10.02 -21.11 14.67
N ILE A 33 9.69 -19.85 14.34
CA ILE A 33 10.11 -19.29 13.04
C ILE A 33 11.50 -18.69 13.24
N THR A 34 12.53 -19.53 13.17
CA THR A 34 13.92 -19.07 13.14
C THR A 34 14.20 -18.49 11.75
N ILE A 35 14.84 -17.30 11.69
CA ILE A 35 15.19 -16.54 10.47
C ILE A 35 15.96 -17.40 9.41
N SER A 36 16.53 -18.54 9.83
CA SER A 36 17.23 -19.52 9.01
C SER A 36 16.42 -20.11 7.84
N ALA A 37 15.08 -20.05 7.86
CA ALA A 37 14.24 -20.60 6.78
C ALA A 37 14.12 -19.70 5.52
N TYR A 38 14.65 -18.48 5.54
CA TYR A 38 14.52 -17.51 4.43
C TYR A 38 15.60 -17.62 3.36
N GLU A 39 16.78 -18.16 3.69
CA GLU A 39 17.88 -18.33 2.75
C GLU A 39 17.54 -19.17 1.50
N PRO A 40 16.79 -20.28 1.59
CA PRO A 40 16.40 -21.04 0.40
C PRO A 40 15.42 -20.28 -0.50
N VAL A 41 14.51 -19.46 0.06
CA VAL A 41 13.55 -18.69 -0.75
C VAL A 41 14.26 -17.60 -1.55
N GLY A 42 15.21 -16.90 -0.93
CA GLY A 42 16.01 -15.88 -1.62
C GLY A 42 16.82 -16.44 -2.78
N LYS A 43 17.45 -17.61 -2.59
CA LYS A 43 18.21 -18.31 -3.64
C LYS A 43 17.31 -18.75 -4.80
N THR A 44 16.11 -19.25 -4.50
CA THR A 44 15.14 -19.66 -5.53
C THR A 44 14.65 -18.48 -6.37
N ILE A 45 14.39 -17.32 -5.75
CA ILE A 45 13.98 -16.10 -6.48
C ILE A 45 15.14 -15.61 -7.37
N ALA A 46 16.36 -15.57 -6.84
CA ALA A 46 17.53 -15.16 -7.62
C ALA A 46 17.74 -16.08 -8.83
N ALA A 47 17.67 -17.40 -8.64
CA ALA A 47 17.78 -18.37 -9.71
C ALA A 47 16.68 -18.23 -10.77
N ALA A 48 15.44 -17.92 -10.35
CA ALA A 48 14.34 -17.66 -11.28
C ALA A 48 14.58 -16.40 -12.11
N ILE A 49 15.07 -15.32 -11.50
CA ILE A 49 15.43 -14.09 -12.22
C ILE A 49 16.58 -14.36 -13.21
N ASP A 50 17.61 -15.08 -12.78
CA ASP A 50 18.77 -15.43 -13.62
C ASP A 50 18.41 -16.34 -14.81
N ALA A 51 17.30 -17.09 -14.72
CA ALA A 51 16.77 -17.88 -15.83
C ALA A 51 16.21 -17.00 -16.96
N ILE A 52 15.84 -15.74 -16.67
CA ILE A 52 15.40 -14.74 -17.66
C ILE A 52 16.63 -14.05 -18.26
N ARG A 53 17.40 -14.80 -19.05
CA ARG A 53 18.63 -14.31 -19.70
C ARG A 53 18.56 -14.37 -21.22
N PRO A 54 19.35 -13.56 -21.95
CA PRO A 54 19.43 -13.67 -23.41
C PRO A 54 19.78 -15.08 -23.86
N GLY A 55 18.99 -15.64 -24.78
CA GLY A 55 19.17 -17.01 -25.30
C GLY A 55 18.58 -18.12 -24.43
N ALA A 56 17.88 -17.80 -23.34
CA ALA A 56 17.03 -18.77 -22.64
C ALA A 56 15.84 -19.20 -23.51
N SER A 57 15.31 -20.40 -23.26
CA SER A 57 14.10 -20.86 -23.94
C SER A 57 12.88 -20.05 -23.48
N GLU A 58 11.85 -19.97 -24.33
CA GLU A 58 10.59 -19.30 -23.97
C GLU A 58 9.91 -20.01 -22.78
N GLU A 59 10.03 -21.33 -22.69
CA GLU A 59 9.50 -22.14 -21.58
C GLU A 59 10.19 -21.81 -20.25
N ASP A 60 11.53 -21.70 -20.24
CA ASP A 60 12.28 -21.32 -19.04
C ASP A 60 11.90 -19.91 -18.56
N CYS A 61 11.75 -18.97 -19.50
CA CYS A 61 11.30 -17.62 -19.20
C CYS A 61 9.87 -17.60 -18.63
N ALA A 62 8.95 -18.37 -19.23
CA ALA A 62 7.57 -18.46 -18.76
C ALA A 62 7.49 -19.05 -17.35
N ASN A 63 8.24 -20.13 -17.07
CA ASN A 63 8.29 -20.75 -15.75
C ASN A 63 8.86 -19.81 -14.69
N ALA A 64 9.92 -19.08 -15.02
CA ALA A 64 10.52 -18.07 -14.14
C ALA A 64 9.54 -16.93 -13.81
N ILE A 65 8.86 -16.38 -14.82
CA ILE A 65 7.85 -15.33 -14.63
C ILE A 65 6.71 -15.84 -13.75
N CYS A 66 6.14 -17.00 -14.07
CA CYS A 66 5.05 -17.61 -13.31
C CYS A 66 5.42 -17.80 -11.83
N LEU A 67 6.64 -18.25 -11.53
CA LEU A 67 7.12 -18.43 -10.16
C LEU A 67 7.21 -17.10 -9.40
N VAL A 68 7.86 -16.08 -10.00
CA VAL A 68 8.02 -14.77 -9.38
C VAL A 68 6.67 -14.11 -9.12
N GLU A 69 5.76 -14.17 -10.10
CA GLU A 69 4.41 -13.63 -9.94
C GLU A 69 3.62 -14.36 -8.85
N SER A 70 3.69 -15.69 -8.80
CA SER A 70 2.99 -16.50 -7.80
C SER A 70 3.49 -16.18 -6.39
N LEU A 71 4.80 -16.05 -6.19
CA LEU A 71 5.38 -15.62 -4.92
C LEU A 71 4.94 -14.21 -4.55
N GLY A 72 4.86 -13.29 -5.53
CA GLY A 72 4.31 -11.96 -5.33
C GLY A 72 2.86 -11.97 -4.86
N ARG A 73 2.01 -12.86 -5.41
CA ARG A 73 0.62 -13.05 -4.97
C ARG A 73 0.55 -13.61 -3.55
N LEU A 74 1.32 -14.66 -3.25
CA LEU A 74 1.39 -15.27 -1.92
C LEU A 74 1.85 -14.26 -0.86
N TYR A 75 2.85 -13.44 -1.16
CA TYR A 75 3.29 -12.37 -0.26
C TYR A 75 2.17 -11.37 0.03
N ARG A 76 1.45 -10.89 -1.00
CA ARG A 76 0.33 -9.95 -0.81
C ARG A 76 -0.77 -10.56 0.05
N PHE A 77 -1.09 -11.83 -0.17
CA PHE A 77 -2.06 -12.58 0.64
C PHE A 77 -1.61 -12.71 2.10
N ALA A 78 -0.40 -13.22 2.34
CA ALA A 78 0.16 -13.35 3.68
C ALA A 78 0.25 -12.00 4.41
N LYS A 79 0.64 -10.94 3.69
CA LYS A 79 0.67 -9.56 4.20
C LYS A 79 -0.72 -9.10 4.63
N SER A 80 -1.76 -9.36 3.84
CA SER A 80 -3.15 -9.00 4.17
C SER A 80 -3.59 -9.66 5.48
N ILE A 81 -3.34 -10.97 5.62
CA ILE A 81 -3.67 -11.73 6.84
C ILE A 81 -2.88 -11.18 8.04
N ARG A 82 -1.57 -10.98 7.88
CA ARG A 82 -0.71 -10.41 8.92
C ARG A 82 -1.24 -9.06 9.40
N ASP A 83 -1.57 -8.16 8.47
CA ASP A 83 -2.04 -6.81 8.80
C ASP A 83 -3.38 -6.87 9.53
N ALA A 84 -4.32 -7.72 9.10
CA ALA A 84 -5.59 -7.94 9.80
C ALA A 84 -5.40 -8.46 11.24
N ARG A 85 -4.51 -9.46 11.41
CA ARG A 85 -4.20 -10.03 12.73
C ARG A 85 -3.49 -9.04 13.65
N LEU A 86 -2.54 -8.25 13.12
CA LEU A 86 -1.87 -7.20 13.89
C LEU A 86 -2.82 -6.07 14.27
N ILE A 87 -3.74 -5.67 13.39
CA ILE A 87 -4.79 -4.70 13.73
C ILE A 87 -5.66 -5.23 14.86
N ALA A 88 -6.10 -6.49 14.81
CA ALA A 88 -6.89 -7.10 15.88
C ALA A 88 -6.11 -7.12 17.21
N LYS A 89 -4.85 -7.56 17.18
CA LYS A 89 -3.97 -7.54 18.35
C LYS A 89 -3.80 -6.14 18.93
N ILE A 90 -3.51 -5.14 18.10
CA ILE A 90 -3.26 -3.77 18.57
C ILE A 90 -4.53 -3.14 19.15
N ASN A 91 -5.71 -3.42 18.58
CA ASN A 91 -6.96 -2.93 19.17
C ASN A 91 -7.26 -3.58 20.53
N ALA A 92 -6.78 -4.81 20.78
CA ALA A 92 -7.00 -5.52 22.05
C ALA A 92 -5.95 -5.17 23.12
N ASP A 93 -4.67 -5.19 22.74
CA ASP A 93 -3.54 -5.15 23.67
C ASP A 93 -2.79 -3.81 23.68
N GLY A 94 -3.09 -2.92 22.72
CA GLY A 94 -2.35 -1.68 22.51
C GLY A 94 -1.25 -1.77 21.45
N GLU A 95 -0.49 -0.67 21.27
CA GLU A 95 0.55 -0.56 20.24
C GLU A 95 1.66 -1.61 20.41
N LEU A 96 2.23 -2.05 19.28
CA LEU A 96 3.31 -3.04 19.26
C LEU A 96 4.63 -2.37 18.85
N THR A 97 5.68 -2.53 19.65
CA THR A 97 7.00 -1.99 19.35
C THR A 97 7.99 -3.13 19.10
N LEU A 98 8.62 -3.14 17.92
CA LEU A 98 9.63 -4.11 17.52
C LEU A 98 10.93 -3.37 17.17
N GLY A 99 11.89 -3.36 18.11
CA GLY A 99 13.10 -2.54 17.97
C GLY A 99 12.74 -1.05 17.83
N PRO A 100 13.26 -0.33 16.82
CA PRO A 100 12.96 1.10 16.62
C PRO A 100 11.61 1.34 15.93
N VAL A 101 10.87 0.28 15.56
CA VAL A 101 9.64 0.40 14.78
C VAL A 101 8.43 0.20 15.67
N ARG A 102 7.60 1.23 15.75
CA ARG A 102 6.31 1.20 16.42
C ARG A 102 5.18 0.96 15.43
N TYR A 103 4.38 -0.06 15.68
CA TYR A 103 3.20 -0.43 14.93
C TYR A 103 1.94 0.01 15.66
N TYR A 104 1.06 0.71 14.95
CA TYR A 104 -0.17 1.25 15.48
C TYR A 104 -1.29 1.21 14.44
N VAL A 105 -2.54 1.31 14.90
CA VAL A 105 -3.71 1.38 14.01
C VAL A 105 -4.03 2.84 13.74
N GLY A 106 -4.07 3.22 12.47
CA GLY A 106 -4.45 4.57 12.05
C GLY A 106 -5.47 4.56 10.92
N ASN A 107 -6.07 5.71 10.65
CA ASN A 107 -6.97 5.85 9.52
C ASN A 107 -6.18 5.94 8.21
N LYS A 108 -6.68 5.31 7.15
CA LYS A 108 -6.21 5.54 5.79
C LYS A 108 -6.54 6.98 5.41
N ARG A 109 -5.50 7.74 5.05
CA ARG A 109 -5.60 9.16 4.67
C ARG A 109 -5.07 9.30 3.27
N SER A 110 -5.76 10.09 2.46
CA SER A 110 -5.30 10.57 1.17
C SER A 110 -5.21 12.09 1.23
N GLU A 111 -4.16 12.65 0.65
CA GLU A 111 -3.94 14.09 0.62
C GLU A 111 -3.81 14.52 -0.83
N LYS A 112 -4.55 15.55 -1.22
CA LYS A 112 -4.53 16.06 -2.60
C LYS A 112 -4.69 17.57 -2.61
N CYS A 113 -4.20 18.21 -3.66
CA CYS A 113 -4.51 19.61 -3.92
C CYS A 113 -6.03 19.75 -4.13
N ARG A 114 -6.63 20.75 -3.52
CA ARG A 114 -8.05 21.07 -3.69
C ARG A 114 -8.35 21.40 -5.16
N GLN A 115 -9.53 21.04 -5.61
CA GLN A 115 -9.97 21.33 -6.98
C GLN A 115 -9.97 22.84 -7.22
N GLY A 116 -9.40 23.28 -8.35
CA GLY A 116 -9.30 24.71 -8.71
C GLY A 116 -8.27 25.52 -7.92
N LYS A 117 -7.54 24.91 -6.97
CA LYS A 117 -6.52 25.59 -6.15
C LYS A 117 -5.08 25.38 -6.63
N MET A 118 -4.88 24.71 -7.76
CA MET A 118 -3.53 24.37 -8.26
C MET A 118 -2.66 25.61 -8.46
N SER A 119 -3.15 26.64 -9.15
CA SER A 119 -2.38 27.87 -9.39
C SER A 119 -2.05 28.61 -8.09
N GLU A 120 -2.98 28.63 -7.14
CA GLU A 120 -2.75 29.23 -5.81
C GLU A 120 -1.73 28.43 -5.00
N ALA A 121 -1.78 27.10 -5.08
CA ALA A 121 -0.78 26.23 -4.45
C ALA A 121 0.61 26.49 -5.04
N VAL A 122 0.72 26.59 -6.37
CA VAL A 122 1.98 26.91 -7.04
C VAL A 122 2.51 28.28 -6.61
N GLN A 123 1.67 29.30 -6.58
CA GLN A 123 2.06 30.64 -6.13
C GLN A 123 2.58 30.61 -4.69
N LYS A 124 1.85 29.98 -3.76
CA LYS A 124 2.27 29.86 -2.36
C LYS A 124 3.61 29.13 -2.22
N ILE A 125 3.85 28.09 -3.02
CA ILE A 125 5.14 27.37 -3.01
C ILE A 125 6.25 28.28 -3.52
N MET A 126 6.04 29.02 -4.62
CA MET A 126 7.04 29.95 -5.15
C MET A 126 7.34 31.07 -4.15
N ASP A 127 6.31 31.61 -3.50
CA ASP A 127 6.46 32.65 -2.47
C ASP A 127 7.26 32.11 -1.26
N ALA A 128 6.93 30.90 -0.80
CA ALA A 128 7.63 30.24 0.31
C ALA A 128 9.07 29.82 -0.06
N ALA A 129 9.32 29.52 -1.33
CA ALA A 129 10.66 29.23 -1.84
C ALA A 129 11.53 30.50 -1.94
N ALA A 130 10.95 31.70 -1.90
CA ALA A 130 11.67 32.98 -1.96
C ALA A 130 12.67 33.09 -3.13
N GLY A 131 12.33 32.50 -4.29
CA GLY A 131 13.18 32.46 -5.48
C GLY A 131 14.15 31.28 -5.57
N ASP A 132 14.18 30.39 -4.56
CA ASP A 132 14.89 29.12 -4.63
C ASP A 132 14.15 28.14 -5.58
N MET A 133 14.63 28.09 -6.82
CA MET A 133 14.05 27.21 -7.85
C MET A 133 14.26 25.73 -7.56
N ASP A 134 15.32 25.35 -6.83
CA ASP A 134 15.55 23.95 -6.47
C ASP A 134 14.54 23.49 -5.41
N ALA A 135 14.23 24.34 -4.43
CA ALA A 135 13.17 24.08 -3.45
C ALA A 135 11.79 23.97 -4.12
N PHE A 136 11.49 24.82 -5.10
CA PHE A 136 10.26 24.75 -5.88
C PHE A 136 10.18 23.45 -6.71
N VAL A 137 11.22 23.13 -7.48
CA VAL A 137 11.27 21.91 -8.31
C VAL A 137 11.20 20.64 -7.46
N GLY A 138 11.80 20.66 -6.26
CA GLY A 138 11.69 19.56 -5.29
C GLY A 138 10.25 19.28 -4.81
N CYS A 139 9.35 20.25 -4.97
CA CYS A 139 7.91 20.10 -4.70
C CYS A 139 7.12 19.57 -5.90
N LEU A 140 7.73 19.40 -7.08
CA LEU A 140 7.08 18.87 -8.27
C LEU A 140 7.30 17.35 -8.37
N SER A 141 6.31 16.65 -8.91
CA SER A 141 6.39 15.25 -9.34
C SER A 141 5.85 15.13 -10.76
N SER A 142 6.07 14.00 -11.42
CA SER A 142 5.76 13.77 -12.85
C SER A 142 4.33 14.14 -13.29
N SER A 143 3.37 14.29 -12.37
CA SER A 143 2.00 14.67 -12.72
C SER A 143 1.29 15.60 -11.71
N ALA A 144 1.95 15.98 -10.61
CA ALA A 144 1.31 16.78 -9.55
C ALA A 144 2.32 17.40 -8.56
N LEU A 145 1.83 18.24 -7.67
CA LEU A 145 2.57 18.71 -6.49
C LEU A 145 2.79 17.55 -5.50
N LYS A 146 4.05 17.36 -5.09
CA LYS A 146 4.44 16.37 -4.09
C LYS A 146 4.07 16.87 -2.70
N VAL A 147 2.91 16.44 -2.21
CA VAL A 147 2.31 16.86 -0.94
C VAL A 147 3.29 16.88 0.24
N GLY A 148 4.07 15.82 0.42
CA GLY A 148 5.01 15.72 1.52
C GLY A 148 6.21 16.68 1.43
N ALA A 149 6.62 17.09 0.23
CA ALA A 149 7.65 18.11 0.04
C ALA A 149 7.05 19.51 0.22
N THR A 150 5.88 19.75 -0.37
CA THR A 150 5.13 20.99 -0.22
C THR A 150 4.81 21.31 1.24
N ARG A 151 4.40 20.31 2.04
CA ARG A 151 4.12 20.47 3.48
C ARG A 151 5.34 20.92 4.30
N LYS A 152 6.56 20.58 3.85
CA LYS A 152 7.79 21.01 4.55
C LYS A 152 8.16 22.45 4.23
N LEU A 153 7.73 22.95 3.08
CA LEU A 153 8.04 24.30 2.61
C LEU A 153 6.98 25.31 3.05
N LEU A 154 5.69 24.93 3.00
CA LEU A 154 4.58 25.80 3.39
C LEU A 154 4.34 25.81 4.90
N SER A 155 3.82 26.92 5.39
CA SER A 155 3.22 26.97 6.72
C SER A 155 1.99 26.03 6.80
N PRO A 156 1.62 25.51 7.98
CA PRO A 156 0.42 24.67 8.11
C PRO A 156 -0.85 25.36 7.58
N ALA A 157 -1.00 26.66 7.84
CA ALA A 157 -2.15 27.44 7.38
C ALA A 157 -2.21 27.56 5.85
N ASP A 158 -1.08 27.83 5.20
CA ASP A 158 -0.99 27.91 3.74
C ASP A 158 -1.21 26.57 3.07
N PHE A 159 -0.71 25.51 3.68
CA PHE A 159 -0.91 24.15 3.21
C PHE A 159 -2.40 23.77 3.27
N ASP A 160 -3.07 23.98 4.41
CA ASP A 160 -4.48 23.58 4.59
C ASP A 160 -5.46 24.39 3.72
N ALA A 161 -5.06 25.59 3.29
CA ALA A 161 -5.82 26.43 2.37
C ALA A 161 -5.90 25.83 0.95
N VAL A 162 -4.86 25.14 0.49
CA VAL A 162 -4.76 24.65 -0.90
C VAL A 162 -4.74 23.13 -1.02
N PHE A 163 -4.43 22.41 0.06
CA PHE A 163 -4.53 20.95 0.13
C PHE A 163 -5.70 20.52 1.02
N GLU A 164 -6.25 19.35 0.72
CA GLU A 164 -7.24 18.69 1.56
C GLU A 164 -6.75 17.29 1.94
N THR A 165 -7.02 16.94 3.19
CA THR A 165 -6.79 15.60 3.72
C THR A 165 -8.14 14.91 3.83
N THR A 166 -8.32 13.84 3.07
CA THR A 166 -9.53 13.01 3.12
C THR A 166 -9.22 11.73 3.88
N ILE A 167 -10.05 11.41 4.86
CA ILE A 167 -10.06 10.10 5.50
C ILE A 167 -10.89 9.16 4.62
N GLU A 168 -10.28 8.09 4.14
CA GLU A 168 -10.99 7.10 3.33
C GLU A 168 -11.99 6.36 4.20
N GLN A 169 -13.25 6.35 3.77
CA GLN A 169 -14.34 5.65 4.44
C GLN A 169 -14.56 4.30 3.77
N ASP A 170 -14.88 3.31 4.60
CA ASP A 170 -15.30 2.00 4.13
C ASP A 170 -16.71 2.11 3.53
N LEU A 171 -16.87 1.65 2.28
CA LEU A 171 -18.12 1.79 1.54
C LEU A 171 -19.30 1.03 2.17
N LYS A 172 -19.04 -0.03 2.94
CA LYS A 172 -20.08 -0.87 3.54
C LYS A 172 -20.51 -0.32 4.90
N THR A 173 -19.56 0.16 5.69
CA THR A 173 -19.80 0.54 7.10
C THR A 173 -19.87 2.04 7.33
N GLY A 174 -19.44 2.86 6.36
CA GLY A 174 -19.32 4.32 6.49
C GLY A 174 -18.26 4.77 7.50
N LYS A 175 -17.54 3.84 8.13
CA LYS A 175 -16.51 4.13 9.13
C LYS A 175 -15.16 4.36 8.45
N PRO A 176 -14.25 5.15 9.05
CA PRO A 176 -12.88 5.28 8.56
C PRO A 176 -12.20 3.92 8.37
N VAL A 177 -11.55 3.72 7.21
CA VAL A 177 -10.76 2.52 6.95
C VAL A 177 -9.55 2.52 7.89
N LYS A 178 -9.50 1.53 8.78
CA LYS A 178 -8.37 1.29 9.67
C LYS A 178 -7.27 0.54 8.91
N VAL A 179 -6.03 1.02 9.03
CA VAL A 179 -4.84 0.41 8.43
C VAL A 179 -3.74 0.30 9.47
N LEU A 180 -2.91 -0.74 9.32
CA LEU A 180 -1.67 -0.89 10.08
C LEU A 180 -0.68 0.18 9.60
N LYS A 181 -0.15 0.97 10.53
CA LYS A 181 0.89 1.97 10.28
C LYS A 181 2.13 1.61 11.07
N SER A 182 3.28 2.02 10.55
CA SER A 182 4.57 1.90 11.22
C SER A 182 5.25 3.25 11.28
N ALA A 183 5.81 3.59 12.43
CA ALA A 183 6.71 4.72 12.60
C ALA A 183 8.05 4.18 13.09
N ASP A 184 9.13 4.50 12.39
CA ASP A 184 10.48 4.19 12.83
C ASP A 184 11.03 5.42 13.56
N GLU A 185 11.33 5.25 14.85
CA GLU A 185 11.72 6.33 15.75
C GLU A 185 13.01 7.04 15.30
N ARG A 186 13.86 6.36 14.52
CA ARG A 186 15.09 6.96 13.97
C ARG A 186 14.81 8.07 12.95
N PHE A 187 13.60 8.11 12.40
CA PHE A 187 13.19 9.08 11.39
C PHE A 187 12.15 10.08 11.90
N LEU A 188 11.77 9.99 13.18
CA LEU A 188 10.95 10.98 13.86
C LEU A 188 11.90 12.10 14.35
N LYS A 189 11.96 13.20 13.60
CA LYS A 189 12.62 14.44 14.02
C LYS A 189 11.68 15.30 14.83
#